data_AF-A0A5B8KXP9-F1
#
_entry.id   AF-A0A5B8KXP9-F1
#
_cell.length_a   1.000
_cell.length_b   1.000
_cell.length_c   1.000
_cell.angle_alpha   90.00
_cell.angle_beta   90.00
_cell.angle_gamma   90.00
#
_symmetry.space_group_name_H-M   'P 1'
#
loop_
_entity.id
_entity.type
_entity.pdbx_description
1 polymer ?
#
loop_
_entity_poly.entity_id
_entity_poly.type
_entity_poly.pdbx_seq_one_letter_code
_entity_poly.pdbx_strand_id
1 'polypeptide(L)'
;MSDGGEKSSQEPKPIADKAVARAKEQIIGGVGYRNPPKATRFQRGQSGNPGGRPRAPKAEGLTLEDQPLLQAVHDQAAKPIRMREGDTVLEVPTREAVTRSVMVAALKGNARSQGLALDLIRSADIQRAHDRSKRQAFAHEFKRVQTRRFERAVEAGEETRRILPHPDDIVIDDDYGYHFAGPVDEAELCKVEQIVRYRDALIMQDVLDERLAARQASQTEQPDRSEQSGALLFASVLDSTLPSRFRLDDTTIILRQTRYEAVNLRQLLKDTYRAWKAAGAKDKRGVRFTDLQSAHKLLTNVIDFVQAVREGRIDVDAIARGEFDETSRPFIRGNGSVA
;
A
#
# COMPACT_ATOMS: atom_id res chain seq x y z
N MET A 1 -67.91 93.23 46.64
CA MET A 1 -66.77 92.30 46.73
C MET A 1 -67.23 91.01 46.07
N SER A 2 -67.01 90.84 44.76
CA SER A 2 -65.79 90.23 44.14
C SER A 2 -65.61 88.79 44.62
N ASP A 3 -65.42 87.75 43.84
CA ASP A 3 -64.90 87.54 42.47
C ASP A 3 -65.21 86.04 42.18
N GLY A 4 -65.65 85.63 40.99
CA GLY A 4 -64.76 85.16 39.93
C GLY A 4 -64.26 83.71 40.16
N GLY A 5 -64.61 82.78 39.27
CA GLY A 5 -63.96 81.44 39.26
C GLY A 5 -64.68 80.32 38.51
N GLU A 6 -64.69 80.39 37.18
CA GLU A 6 -64.91 79.24 36.30
C GLU A 6 -63.91 78.10 36.61
N LYS A 7 -64.38 76.85 36.59
CA LYS A 7 -63.53 75.69 36.27
C LYS A 7 -64.22 74.78 35.27
N SER A 8 -63.82 74.99 34.02
CA SER A 8 -64.00 74.09 32.88
C SER A 8 -63.09 72.85 33.02
N SER A 9 -63.50 71.78 32.32
CA SER A 9 -62.68 70.76 31.64
C SER A 9 -61.95 69.70 32.49
N GLN A 10 -62.38 68.43 32.38
CA GLN A 10 -61.89 67.44 31.39
C GLN A 10 -62.26 66.02 31.86
N GLU A 11 -63.24 65.39 31.21
CA GLU A 11 -63.36 63.93 31.25
C GLU A 11 -62.14 63.31 30.52
N PRO A 12 -61.46 62.31 31.11
CA PRO A 12 -60.31 61.69 30.47
C PRO A 12 -60.74 60.83 29.27
N LYS A 13 -60.10 61.07 28.11
CA LYS A 13 -60.25 60.29 26.88
C LYS A 13 -60.08 58.79 27.15
N PRO A 14 -60.84 57.91 26.48
CA PRO A 14 -60.84 56.49 26.78
C PRO A 14 -59.47 55.87 26.46
N ILE A 15 -58.88 55.25 27.49
CA ILE A 15 -57.76 54.34 27.33
C ILE A 15 -58.26 53.10 26.59
N ALA A 16 -57.80 52.98 25.35
CA ALA A 16 -57.65 51.75 24.59
C ALA A 16 -58.95 51.00 24.22
N ASP A 17 -59.54 51.40 23.10
CA ASP A 17 -60.44 50.57 22.28
C ASP A 17 -59.90 49.15 22.03
N LYS A 18 -58.58 48.99 22.01
CA LYS A 18 -57.92 47.69 21.88
C LYS A 18 -58.16 46.77 23.07
N ALA A 19 -58.32 47.29 24.30
CA ALA A 19 -58.57 46.48 25.49
C ALA A 19 -60.03 45.99 25.54
N VAL A 20 -60.98 46.88 25.22
CA VAL A 20 -62.41 46.56 25.14
C VAL A 20 -62.71 45.61 23.96
N ALA A 21 -62.04 45.77 22.83
CA ALA A 21 -62.13 44.84 21.70
C ALA A 21 -61.60 43.45 22.06
N ARG A 22 -60.46 43.36 22.75
CA ARG A 22 -59.86 42.08 23.21
C ARG A 22 -60.78 41.35 24.19
N ALA A 23 -61.39 42.08 25.12
CA ALA A 23 -62.35 41.54 26.07
C ALA A 23 -63.62 41.01 25.38
N LYS A 24 -64.16 41.75 24.39
CA LYS A 24 -65.30 41.27 23.59
C LYS A 24 -64.98 40.03 22.75
N GLU A 25 -63.77 39.93 22.18
CA GLU A 25 -63.34 38.79 21.38
C GLU A 25 -63.13 37.52 22.23
N GLN A 26 -62.66 37.68 23.48
CA GLN A 26 -62.56 36.59 24.46
C GLN A 26 -63.91 36.08 24.96
N ILE A 27 -64.91 36.96 25.09
CA ILE A 27 -66.26 36.60 25.56
C ILE A 27 -67.07 35.88 24.47
N ILE A 28 -66.93 36.26 23.20
CA ILE A 28 -67.69 35.67 22.07
C ILE A 28 -67.04 34.37 21.56
N GLY A 29 -65.71 34.25 21.62
CA GLY A 29 -64.93 33.15 21.05
C GLY A 29 -64.64 31.97 22.00
N GLY A 30 -65.51 31.72 22.99
CA GLY A 30 -65.30 30.78 24.09
C GLY A 30 -64.50 29.53 23.75
N VAL A 31 -63.41 29.33 24.49
CA VAL A 31 -62.57 28.14 24.41
C VAL A 31 -63.27 26.99 25.12
N GLY A 32 -63.52 25.90 24.39
CA GLY A 32 -64.32 24.76 24.83
C GLY A 32 -64.01 23.51 24.02
N TYR A 33 -64.71 22.41 24.30
CA TYR A 33 -64.49 21.13 23.60
C TYR A 33 -64.58 21.33 22.09
N ARG A 34 -63.54 20.91 21.35
CA ARG A 34 -63.35 21.11 19.90
C ARG A 34 -63.17 22.56 19.41
N ASN A 35 -62.98 23.54 20.30
CA ASN A 35 -62.69 24.93 19.93
C ASN A 35 -61.44 25.48 20.64
N PRO A 36 -60.22 25.06 20.22
CA PRO A 36 -58.98 25.49 20.85
C PRO A 36 -58.68 26.98 20.59
N PRO A 37 -57.97 27.67 21.50
CA PRO A 37 -57.63 29.09 21.35
C PRO A 37 -56.91 29.37 20.02
N LYS A 38 -57.31 30.43 19.30
CA LYS A 38 -56.69 30.78 18.00
C LYS A 38 -55.17 30.99 18.10
N ALA A 39 -54.68 31.50 19.24
CA ALA A 39 -53.26 31.73 19.49
C ALA A 39 -52.41 30.45 19.52
N THR A 40 -53.02 29.29 19.79
CA THR A 40 -52.33 28.00 19.91
C THR A 40 -52.66 27.04 18.77
N ARG A 41 -53.41 27.48 17.74
CA ARG A 41 -53.70 26.66 16.56
C ARG A 41 -52.48 26.64 15.64
N PHE A 42 -52.17 25.46 15.09
CA PHE A 42 -51.19 25.35 14.02
C PHE A 42 -51.65 26.12 12.79
N GLN A 43 -50.75 26.88 12.19
CA GLN A 43 -51.03 27.61 10.97
C GLN A 43 -51.04 26.63 9.78
N ARG A 44 -52.03 26.77 8.90
CA ARG A 44 -52.13 25.92 7.70
C ARG A 44 -50.88 26.11 6.84
N GLY A 45 -50.15 25.03 6.59
CA GLY A 45 -48.89 25.05 5.84
C GLY A 45 -47.62 25.17 6.70
N GLN A 46 -47.76 25.30 8.03
CA GLN A 46 -46.61 25.37 8.94
C GLN A 46 -46.69 24.26 9.98
N SER A 47 -45.71 23.35 9.93
CA SER A 47 -45.55 22.30 10.95
C SER A 47 -45.34 22.92 12.33
N GLY A 48 -46.00 22.38 13.35
CA GLY A 48 -45.77 22.74 14.76
C GLY A 48 -44.34 22.45 15.25
N ASN A 49 -43.59 21.67 14.49
CA ASN A 49 -42.16 21.46 14.65
C ASN A 49 -41.45 21.72 13.31
N PRO A 50 -41.06 22.97 13.01
CA PRO A 50 -40.40 23.33 11.76
C PRO A 50 -39.04 22.64 11.59
N GLY A 51 -38.36 22.31 12.69
CA GLY A 51 -37.07 21.61 12.69
C GLY A 51 -37.19 20.09 12.56
N GLY A 52 -38.41 19.55 12.55
CA GLY A 52 -38.65 18.10 12.60
C GLY A 52 -38.18 17.46 13.91
N ARG A 53 -38.42 16.16 14.04
CA ARG A 53 -37.86 15.39 15.16
C ARG A 53 -36.34 15.38 15.01
N PRO A 54 -35.55 15.77 16.03
CA PRO A 54 -34.10 15.68 15.95
C PRO A 54 -33.69 14.24 15.61
N ARG A 55 -32.77 14.11 14.66
CA ARG A 55 -32.21 12.79 14.31
C ARG A 55 -31.60 12.19 15.57
N ALA A 56 -31.90 10.93 15.84
CA ALA A 56 -31.28 10.22 16.96
C ALA A 56 -29.75 10.40 16.87
N PRO A 57 -29.06 10.65 17.99
CA PRO A 57 -27.61 10.73 17.97
C PRO A 57 -27.09 9.43 17.35
N LYS A 58 -26.22 9.56 16.35
CA LYS A 58 -25.45 8.40 15.89
C LYS A 58 -24.68 7.91 17.11
N ALA A 59 -24.63 6.59 17.30
CA ALA A 59 -23.77 5.95 18.28
C ALA A 59 -22.30 6.17 17.89
N GLU A 60 -21.82 7.40 18.00
CA GLU A 60 -20.44 7.78 17.77
C GLU A 60 -19.68 7.51 19.07
N GLY A 61 -18.79 6.52 19.05
CA GLY A 61 -17.88 6.20 20.16
C GLY A 61 -18.14 4.92 20.94
N LEU A 62 -19.13 4.09 20.57
CA LEU A 62 -19.25 2.74 21.15
C LEU A 62 -18.30 1.78 20.44
N THR A 63 -17.44 1.12 21.21
CA THR A 63 -16.57 0.04 20.69
C THR A 63 -17.37 -1.26 20.57
N LEU A 64 -16.81 -2.27 19.89
CA LEU A 64 -17.40 -3.62 19.83
C LEU A 64 -17.48 -4.27 21.23
N GLU A 65 -16.55 -3.93 22.11
CA GLU A 65 -16.51 -4.40 23.51
C GLU A 65 -17.72 -3.92 24.32
N ASP A 66 -18.24 -2.74 24.00
CA ASP A 66 -19.45 -2.17 24.63
C ASP A 66 -20.75 -2.82 24.14
N GLN A 67 -20.67 -3.76 23.18
CA GLN A 67 -21.82 -4.31 22.45
C GLN A 67 -21.77 -5.84 22.37
N PRO A 68 -22.08 -6.55 23.48
CA PRO A 68 -21.87 -8.00 23.60
C PRO A 68 -22.63 -8.84 22.56
N LEU A 69 -23.80 -8.36 22.09
CA LEU A 69 -24.52 -9.02 21.00
C LEU A 69 -23.77 -8.94 19.67
N LEU A 70 -23.23 -7.77 19.31
CA LEU A 70 -22.48 -7.60 18.07
C LEU A 70 -21.16 -8.36 18.12
N GLN A 71 -20.51 -8.41 19.29
CA GLN A 71 -19.34 -9.24 19.51
C GLN A 71 -19.64 -10.72 19.26
N ALA A 72 -20.72 -11.25 19.85
CA ALA A 72 -21.13 -12.65 19.63
C ALA A 72 -21.44 -12.95 18.16
N VAL A 73 -22.07 -11.99 17.43
CA VAL A 73 -22.31 -12.12 15.98
C VAL A 73 -20.99 -12.14 15.21
N HIS A 74 -20.05 -11.25 15.54
CA HIS A 74 -18.74 -11.19 14.89
C HIS A 74 -17.94 -12.48 15.12
N ASP A 75 -17.92 -13.00 16.35
CA ASP A 75 -17.24 -14.25 16.70
C ASP A 75 -17.86 -15.43 15.96
N GLN A 76 -19.19 -15.51 15.91
CA GLN A 76 -19.89 -16.56 15.16
C GLN A 76 -19.62 -16.46 13.66
N ALA A 77 -19.57 -15.25 13.11
CA ALA A 77 -19.25 -15.00 11.71
C ALA A 77 -17.82 -15.43 11.33
N ALA A 78 -16.88 -15.42 12.29
CA ALA A 78 -15.51 -15.86 12.11
C ALA A 78 -15.31 -17.38 12.22
N LYS A 79 -16.23 -18.10 12.88
CA LYS A 79 -16.10 -19.56 13.07
C LYS A 79 -16.19 -20.32 11.74
N PRO A 80 -15.32 -21.33 11.53
CA PRO A 80 -15.37 -22.19 10.37
C PRO A 80 -16.60 -23.10 10.41
N ILE A 81 -17.20 -23.32 9.25
CA ILE A 81 -18.27 -24.29 9.02
C ILE A 81 -17.96 -25.11 7.77
N ARG A 82 -18.49 -26.33 7.72
CA ARG A 82 -18.37 -27.19 6.53
C ARG A 82 -19.47 -26.81 5.54
N MET A 83 -19.06 -26.32 4.37
CA MET A 83 -19.94 -25.98 3.26
C MET A 83 -19.65 -26.92 2.09
N ARG A 84 -20.70 -27.50 1.48
CA ARG A 84 -20.56 -28.34 0.29
C ARG A 84 -20.77 -27.49 -0.97
N GLU A 85 -19.84 -27.57 -1.90
CA GLU A 85 -19.89 -26.90 -3.20
C GLU A 85 -19.64 -27.94 -4.30
N GLY A 86 -20.72 -28.37 -4.95
CA GLY A 86 -20.68 -29.52 -5.87
C GLY A 86 -20.31 -30.82 -5.13
N ASP A 87 -19.21 -31.43 -5.56
CA ASP A 87 -18.67 -32.67 -4.98
C ASP A 87 -17.61 -32.44 -3.89
N THR A 88 -17.21 -31.19 -3.65
CA THR A 88 -16.18 -30.86 -2.67
C THR A 88 -16.80 -30.30 -1.39
N VAL A 89 -16.25 -30.70 -0.24
CA VAL A 89 -16.58 -30.12 1.07
C VAL A 89 -15.45 -29.20 1.49
N LEU A 90 -15.75 -27.91 1.66
CA LEU A 90 -14.80 -26.88 2.06
C LEU A 90 -15.09 -26.45 3.50
N GLU A 91 -14.03 -26.20 4.27
CA GLU A 91 -14.13 -25.58 5.58
C GLU A 91 -13.88 -24.08 5.42
N VAL A 92 -14.93 -23.27 5.58
CA VAL A 92 -14.89 -21.83 5.36
C VAL A 92 -15.55 -21.08 6.52
N PRO A 93 -15.13 -19.85 6.86
CA PRO A 93 -15.79 -19.03 7.87
C PRO A 93 -17.28 -18.82 7.56
N THR A 94 -18.11 -18.75 8.59
CA THR A 94 -19.57 -18.59 8.47
C THR A 94 -19.95 -17.38 7.61
N ARG A 95 -19.24 -16.24 7.76
CA ARG A 95 -19.48 -15.05 6.93
C ARG A 95 -19.32 -15.32 5.44
N GLU A 96 -18.28 -16.07 5.07
CA GLU A 96 -17.94 -16.38 3.68
C GLU A 96 -18.96 -17.35 3.09
N ALA A 97 -19.34 -18.37 3.85
CA ALA A 97 -20.38 -19.32 3.46
C ALA A 97 -21.72 -18.62 3.20
N VAL A 98 -22.13 -17.70 4.09
CA VAL A 98 -23.36 -16.92 3.93
C VAL A 98 -23.29 -16.06 2.66
N THR A 99 -22.21 -15.31 2.47
CA THR A 99 -22.03 -14.48 1.26
C THR A 99 -22.08 -15.32 -0.02
N ARG A 100 -21.37 -16.47 -0.06
CA ARG A 100 -21.42 -17.38 -1.21
C ARG A 100 -22.83 -17.90 -1.47
N SER A 101 -23.56 -18.29 -0.42
CA SER A 101 -24.92 -18.80 -0.56
C SER A 101 -25.87 -17.75 -1.16
N VAL A 102 -25.74 -16.48 -0.75
CA VAL A 102 -26.51 -15.35 -1.30
C VAL A 102 -26.16 -15.13 -2.77
N MET A 103 -24.87 -15.16 -3.13
CA MET A 103 -24.43 -15.00 -4.52
C MET A 103 -24.94 -16.13 -5.41
N VAL A 104 -24.87 -17.39 -4.97
CA VAL A 104 -25.41 -18.53 -5.72
C VAL A 104 -26.92 -18.42 -5.91
N ALA A 105 -27.67 -18.01 -4.88
CA ALA A 105 -29.11 -17.80 -4.99
C ALA A 105 -29.46 -16.65 -5.94
N ALA A 106 -28.68 -15.57 -5.93
CA ALA A 106 -28.81 -14.44 -6.85
C ALA A 106 -28.57 -14.85 -8.31
N LEU A 107 -27.51 -15.63 -8.56
CA LEU A 107 -27.18 -16.17 -9.89
C LEU A 107 -28.27 -17.12 -10.42
N LYS A 108 -28.96 -17.84 -9.52
CA LYS A 108 -30.10 -18.71 -9.87
C LYS A 108 -31.42 -17.94 -10.14
N GLY A 109 -31.41 -16.61 -10.08
CA GLY A 109 -32.58 -15.78 -10.44
C GLY A 109 -33.51 -15.42 -9.28
N ASN A 110 -33.11 -15.66 -8.02
CA ASN A 110 -33.92 -15.21 -6.88
C ASN A 110 -33.84 -13.68 -6.74
N ALA A 111 -34.92 -12.97 -7.10
CA ALA A 111 -34.97 -11.50 -7.11
C ALA A 111 -34.57 -10.84 -5.78
N ARG A 112 -34.94 -11.43 -4.63
CA ARG A 112 -34.56 -10.91 -3.31
C ARG A 112 -33.05 -11.05 -3.07
N SER A 113 -32.49 -12.19 -3.45
CA SER A 113 -31.05 -12.45 -3.31
C SER A 113 -30.25 -11.59 -4.29
N GLN A 114 -30.78 -11.31 -5.49
CA GLN A 114 -30.19 -10.37 -6.44
C GLN A 114 -30.11 -8.96 -5.88
N GLY A 115 -31.19 -8.45 -5.26
CA GLY A 115 -31.17 -7.15 -4.59
C GLY A 115 -30.10 -7.09 -3.50
N LEU A 116 -30.06 -8.09 -2.61
CA LEU A 116 -29.06 -8.16 -1.54
C LEU A 116 -27.62 -8.27 -2.09
N ALA A 117 -27.41 -9.08 -3.13
CA ALA A 117 -26.10 -9.23 -3.76
C ALA A 117 -25.61 -7.91 -4.38
N LEU A 118 -26.47 -7.21 -5.13
CA LEU A 118 -26.15 -5.90 -5.72
C LEU A 118 -25.84 -4.85 -4.64
N ASP A 119 -26.59 -4.84 -3.54
CA ASP A 119 -26.32 -3.93 -2.41
C ASP A 119 -24.99 -4.24 -1.71
N LEU A 120 -24.67 -5.52 -1.51
CA LEU A 120 -23.38 -5.95 -0.95
C LEU A 120 -22.21 -5.56 -1.86
N ILE A 121 -22.34 -5.80 -3.17
CA ILE A 121 -21.32 -5.42 -4.17
C ILE A 121 -21.13 -3.91 -4.17
N ARG A 122 -22.21 -3.14 -4.28
CA ARG A 122 -22.14 -1.67 -4.25
C ARG A 122 -21.51 -1.15 -2.97
N SER A 123 -21.88 -1.71 -1.82
CA SER A 123 -21.31 -1.32 -0.52
C SER A 123 -19.81 -1.64 -0.45
N ALA A 124 -19.40 -2.81 -0.95
CA ALA A 124 -18.01 -3.20 -1.03
C ALA A 124 -17.21 -2.28 -1.97
N ASP A 125 -17.77 -1.91 -3.12
CA ASP A 125 -17.14 -0.99 -4.07
C ASP A 125 -16.98 0.42 -3.50
N ILE A 126 -18.03 0.95 -2.85
CA ILE A 126 -17.98 2.25 -2.18
C ILE A 126 -16.93 2.22 -1.06
N GLN A 127 -16.95 1.18 -0.22
CA GLN A 127 -15.97 1.04 0.87
C GLN A 127 -14.55 0.93 0.32
N ARG A 128 -14.34 0.14 -0.73
CA ARG A 128 -13.04 0.00 -1.40
C ARG A 128 -12.57 1.33 -2.01
N ALA A 129 -13.45 2.08 -2.67
CA ALA A 129 -13.13 3.40 -3.22
C ALA A 129 -12.78 4.41 -2.12
N HIS A 130 -13.50 4.38 -1.01
CA HIS A 130 -13.24 5.24 0.13
C HIS A 130 -11.92 4.89 0.84
N ASP A 131 -11.64 3.60 1.09
CA ASP A 131 -10.38 3.15 1.68
C ASP A 131 -9.20 3.46 0.77
N ARG A 132 -9.37 3.28 -0.55
CA ARG A 132 -8.41 3.70 -1.57
C ARG A 132 -8.12 5.21 -1.48
N SER A 133 -9.16 6.04 -1.46
CA SER A 133 -9.02 7.49 -1.36
C SER A 133 -8.30 7.91 -0.06
N LYS A 134 -8.61 7.28 1.07
CA LYS A 134 -7.89 7.51 2.33
C LYS A 134 -6.42 7.15 2.26
N ARG A 135 -6.10 5.98 1.68
CA ARG A 135 -4.71 5.53 1.50
C ARG A 135 -3.93 6.46 0.56
N GLN A 136 -4.54 6.87 -0.55
CA GLN A 136 -3.93 7.82 -1.49
C GLN A 136 -3.69 9.19 -0.81
N ALA A 137 -4.66 9.71 -0.07
CA ALA A 137 -4.51 10.96 0.68
C ALA A 137 -3.35 10.88 1.68
N PHE A 138 -3.24 9.77 2.43
CA PHE A 138 -2.10 9.52 3.30
C PHE A 138 -0.78 9.48 2.52
N ALA A 139 -0.73 8.74 1.40
CA ALA A 139 0.48 8.60 0.60
C ALA A 139 0.94 9.93 -0.01
N HIS A 140 0.02 10.77 -0.48
CA HIS A 140 0.32 12.12 -0.96
C HIS A 140 0.94 12.98 0.15
N GLU A 141 0.36 12.96 1.34
CA GLU A 141 0.88 13.72 2.47
C GLU A 141 2.23 13.20 2.93
N PHE A 142 2.38 11.88 3.03
CA PHE A 142 3.63 11.24 3.39
C PHE A 142 4.74 11.55 2.38
N LYS A 143 4.46 11.45 1.08
CA LYS A 143 5.40 11.82 0.00
C LYS A 143 5.80 13.29 0.09
N ARG A 144 4.85 14.20 0.32
CA ARG A 144 5.11 15.64 0.50
C ARG A 144 6.04 15.92 1.67
N VAL A 145 5.80 15.27 2.81
CA VAL A 145 6.66 15.42 4.01
C VAL A 145 8.07 14.90 3.72
N GLN A 146 8.19 13.74 3.07
CA GLN A 146 9.49 13.17 2.73
C GLN A 146 10.26 14.03 1.71
N THR A 147 9.60 14.54 0.66
CA THR A 147 10.22 15.46 -0.31
C THR A 147 10.81 16.67 0.39
N ARG A 148 10.05 17.30 1.29
CA ARG A 148 10.54 18.47 2.03
C ARG A 148 11.72 18.14 2.96
N ARG A 149 11.73 16.95 3.57
CA ARG A 149 12.88 16.50 4.37
C ARG A 149 14.11 16.29 3.49
N PHE A 150 13.93 15.69 2.33
CA PHE A 150 15.00 15.45 1.36
C PHE A 150 15.60 16.77 0.85
N GLU A 151 14.77 17.71 0.41
CA GLU A 151 15.20 19.04 -0.06
C GLU A 151 16.01 19.78 1.01
N ARG A 152 15.52 19.80 2.27
CA ARG A 152 16.23 20.42 3.39
C ARG A 152 17.59 19.81 3.64
N ALA A 153 17.69 18.48 3.57
CA ALA A 153 18.98 17.81 3.74
C ALA A 153 19.94 18.11 2.60
N VAL A 154 19.44 18.22 1.35
CA VAL A 154 20.24 18.66 0.20
C VAL A 154 20.76 20.09 0.42
N GLU A 155 19.90 21.03 0.82
CA GLU A 155 20.26 22.43 1.10
C GLU A 155 21.28 22.55 2.24
N ALA A 156 21.15 21.71 3.28
CA ALA A 156 22.06 21.69 4.42
C ALA A 156 23.37 20.92 4.15
N GLY A 157 23.48 20.23 3.00
CA GLY A 157 24.63 19.37 2.69
C GLY A 157 24.71 18.12 3.58
N GLU A 158 23.59 17.66 4.13
CA GLU A 158 23.49 16.48 4.99
C GLU A 158 23.41 15.17 4.17
N GLU A 159 23.61 14.04 4.85
CA GLU A 159 23.56 12.72 4.21
C GLU A 159 22.12 12.32 3.84
N THR A 160 21.76 12.49 2.57
CA THR A 160 20.40 12.23 2.05
C THR A 160 20.04 10.75 1.93
N ARG A 161 21.03 9.85 1.93
CA ARG A 161 20.81 8.40 1.77
C ARG A 161 20.02 7.78 2.91
N ARG A 162 20.10 8.35 4.11
CA ARG A 162 19.39 7.88 5.30
C ARG A 162 17.96 8.39 5.41
N ILE A 163 17.50 9.21 4.46
CA ILE A 163 16.12 9.67 4.40
C ILE A 163 15.28 8.56 3.75
N LEU A 164 14.66 7.77 4.62
CA LEU A 164 13.89 6.59 4.24
C LEU A 164 12.41 6.73 4.62
N PRO A 165 11.50 6.17 3.81
CA PRO A 165 11.70 5.85 2.39
C PRO A 165 11.98 7.11 1.56
N HIS A 166 12.71 6.96 0.47
CA HIS A 166 12.97 8.09 -0.43
C HIS A 166 11.67 8.53 -1.14
N PRO A 167 11.48 9.85 -1.40
CA PRO A 167 10.25 10.35 -2.02
C PRO A 167 9.86 9.68 -3.34
N ASP A 168 10.83 9.43 -4.22
CA ASP A 168 10.59 8.78 -5.52
C ASP A 168 10.23 7.30 -5.41
N ASP A 169 10.56 6.66 -4.28
CA ASP A 169 10.21 5.26 -4.02
C ASP A 169 8.77 5.13 -3.48
N ILE A 170 8.07 6.25 -3.22
CA ILE A 170 6.66 6.28 -2.81
C ILE A 170 5.80 6.38 -4.09
N VAL A 171 5.26 5.24 -4.52
CA VAL A 171 4.43 5.13 -5.73
C VAL A 171 2.96 5.12 -5.32
N ILE A 172 2.20 6.04 -5.87
CA ILE A 172 0.75 6.15 -5.63
C ILE A 172 0.07 5.50 -6.83
N ASP A 173 -0.75 4.49 -6.55
CA ASP A 173 -1.42 3.68 -7.57
C ASP A 173 -2.93 3.66 -7.36
N ASP A 174 -3.64 3.30 -8.42
CA ASP A 174 -5.09 3.23 -8.43
C ASP A 174 -5.62 1.90 -7.90
N ASP A 175 -4.78 0.88 -7.68
CA ASP A 175 -5.21 -0.48 -7.33
C ASP A 175 -5.21 -0.77 -5.83
N TYR A 176 -4.19 -0.33 -5.12
CA TYR A 176 -3.94 -0.55 -3.70
C TYR A 176 -3.91 0.77 -2.89
N GLY A 177 -3.69 1.88 -3.59
CA GLY A 177 -3.62 3.25 -3.07
C GLY A 177 -2.18 3.75 -3.08
N TYR A 178 -1.23 2.94 -2.59
CA TYR A 178 0.21 3.18 -2.74
C TYR A 178 1.01 1.92 -2.42
N HIS A 179 2.26 1.90 -2.89
CA HIS A 179 3.28 0.94 -2.49
C HIS A 179 4.68 1.59 -2.48
N PHE A 180 5.64 0.92 -1.85
CA PHE A 180 7.03 1.36 -1.85
C PHE A 180 7.84 0.56 -2.87
N ALA A 181 8.52 1.25 -3.77
CA ALA A 181 9.35 0.65 -4.82
C ALA A 181 10.84 0.52 -4.42
N GLY A 182 11.19 0.95 -3.20
CA GLY A 182 12.55 0.97 -2.67
C GLY A 182 12.57 0.74 -1.16
N PRO A 183 13.75 0.86 -0.53
CA PRO A 183 13.94 0.50 0.87
C PRO A 183 13.10 1.39 1.80
N VAL A 184 12.34 0.77 2.69
CA VAL A 184 11.52 1.49 3.68
C VAL A 184 12.25 1.77 4.99
N ASP A 185 13.28 0.99 5.29
CA ASP A 185 14.08 1.08 6.51
C ASP A 185 15.59 0.86 6.27
N GLU A 186 16.38 1.08 7.32
CA GLU A 186 17.84 0.95 7.25
C GLU A 186 18.30 -0.48 6.96
N ALA A 187 17.54 -1.49 7.38
CA ALA A 187 17.89 -2.89 7.17
C ALA A 187 17.72 -3.28 5.70
N GLU A 188 16.64 -2.84 5.05
CA GLU A 188 16.42 -2.97 3.61
C GLU A 188 17.45 -2.17 2.81
N LEU A 189 17.74 -0.93 3.21
CA LEU A 189 18.77 -0.13 2.57
C LEU A 189 20.12 -0.86 2.61
N CYS A 190 20.50 -1.44 3.74
CA CYS A 190 21.73 -2.21 3.87
C CYS A 190 21.81 -3.39 2.89
N LYS A 191 20.70 -4.10 2.65
CA LYS A 191 20.63 -5.19 1.66
C LYS A 191 20.80 -4.65 0.24
N VAL A 192 20.11 -3.56 -0.09
CA VAL A 192 20.21 -2.89 -1.40
C VAL A 192 21.65 -2.42 -1.65
N GLU A 193 22.29 -1.79 -0.66
CA GLU A 193 23.69 -1.37 -0.75
C GLU A 193 24.65 -2.55 -0.93
N GLN A 194 24.36 -3.68 -0.30
CA GLN A 194 25.15 -4.89 -0.48
C GLN A 194 25.06 -5.41 -1.92
N ILE A 195 23.86 -5.45 -2.50
CA ILE A 195 23.65 -5.85 -3.90
C ILE A 195 24.37 -4.87 -4.86
N VAL A 196 24.29 -3.57 -4.59
CA VAL A 196 25.02 -2.53 -5.34
C VAL A 196 26.54 -2.78 -5.31
N ARG A 197 27.10 -3.12 -4.14
CA ARG A 197 28.54 -3.45 -4.01
C ARG A 197 28.90 -4.70 -4.80
N TYR A 198 28.07 -5.73 -4.79
CA TYR A 198 28.28 -6.94 -5.59
C TYR A 198 28.26 -6.63 -7.09
N ARG A 199 27.25 -5.91 -7.57
CA ARG A 199 27.16 -5.47 -8.97
C ARG A 199 28.40 -4.69 -9.40
N ASP A 200 28.80 -3.70 -8.60
CA ASP A 200 29.94 -2.85 -8.92
C ASP A 200 31.27 -3.63 -8.95
N ALA A 201 31.42 -4.63 -8.07
CA ALA A 201 32.55 -5.56 -8.09
C ALA A 201 32.55 -6.45 -9.34
N LEU A 202 31.39 -6.94 -9.76
CA LEU A 202 31.22 -7.77 -10.96
C LEU A 202 31.54 -7.00 -12.25
N ILE A 203 31.08 -5.76 -12.39
CA ILE A 203 31.44 -4.90 -13.54
C ILE A 203 32.96 -4.71 -13.64
N MET A 204 33.63 -4.54 -12.48
CA MET A 204 35.08 -4.41 -12.46
C MET A 204 35.79 -5.75 -12.72
N GLN A 205 35.23 -6.85 -12.25
CA GLN A 205 35.73 -8.21 -12.45
C GLN A 205 35.69 -8.61 -13.93
N ASP A 206 34.64 -8.25 -14.65
CA ASP A 206 34.47 -8.48 -16.08
C ASP A 206 35.67 -7.95 -16.88
N VAL A 207 36.01 -6.67 -16.69
CA VAL A 207 37.18 -6.04 -17.33
C VAL A 207 38.49 -6.70 -16.89
N LEU A 208 38.60 -7.14 -15.64
CA LEU A 208 39.78 -7.86 -15.17
C LEU A 208 39.94 -9.20 -15.90
N ASP A 209 38.86 -9.97 -16.02
CA ASP A 209 38.85 -11.28 -16.64
C ASP A 209 39.22 -11.20 -18.12
N GLU A 210 38.64 -10.25 -18.85
CA GLU A 210 38.97 -10.01 -20.26
C GLU A 210 40.45 -9.67 -20.45
N ARG A 211 41.02 -8.83 -19.56
CA ARG A 211 42.45 -8.46 -19.64
C ARG A 211 43.38 -9.59 -19.26
N LEU A 212 42.99 -10.44 -18.30
CA LEU A 212 43.75 -11.63 -17.94
C LEU A 212 43.70 -12.67 -19.09
N ALA A 213 42.54 -12.85 -19.70
CA ALA A 213 42.36 -13.71 -20.88
C ALA A 213 43.19 -13.22 -22.06
N ALA A 214 43.13 -11.94 -22.41
CA ALA A 214 43.93 -11.34 -23.49
C ALA A 214 45.45 -11.53 -23.27
N ARG A 215 45.90 -11.44 -22.02
CA ARG A 215 47.30 -11.70 -21.66
C ARG A 215 47.68 -13.18 -21.81
N GLN A 216 46.79 -14.10 -21.45
CA GLN A 216 47.00 -15.54 -21.64
C GLN A 216 46.98 -15.94 -23.12
N ALA A 217 46.07 -15.36 -23.90
CA ALA A 217 45.99 -15.54 -25.35
C ALA A 217 47.23 -15.00 -26.07
N SER A 218 47.81 -13.89 -25.62
CA SER A 218 49.10 -13.41 -26.16
C SER A 218 50.28 -14.36 -25.90
N GLN A 219 50.10 -15.34 -25.01
CA GLN A 219 51.10 -16.36 -24.67
C GLN A 219 50.80 -17.73 -25.30
N THR A 220 49.64 -17.91 -25.97
CA THR A 220 49.16 -19.21 -26.47
C THR A 220 48.65 -19.07 -27.92
N GLU A 221 49.13 -19.91 -28.86
CA GLU A 221 48.90 -19.75 -30.31
C GLU A 221 47.45 -19.94 -30.81
N GLN A 222 46.50 -20.33 -29.95
CA GLN A 222 45.09 -20.53 -30.32
C GLN A 222 44.17 -19.81 -29.31
N PRO A 223 43.54 -18.68 -29.70
CA PRO A 223 42.60 -17.98 -28.85
C PRO A 223 41.23 -18.66 -28.93
N ASP A 224 40.82 -19.36 -27.87
CA ASP A 224 39.46 -19.84 -27.76
C ASP A 224 38.54 -18.66 -27.41
N ARG A 225 37.58 -18.35 -28.30
CA ARG A 225 36.59 -17.27 -28.09
C ARG A 225 35.51 -17.66 -27.07
N SER A 226 35.58 -18.85 -26.48
CA SER A 226 34.69 -19.35 -25.43
C SER A 226 34.92 -18.70 -24.05
N GLU A 227 35.94 -17.84 -23.91
CA GLU A 227 36.40 -17.28 -22.63
C GLU A 227 35.74 -15.94 -22.20
N GLN A 228 34.54 -15.62 -22.69
CA GLN A 228 33.83 -14.43 -22.21
C GLN A 228 33.49 -14.58 -20.73
N SER A 229 33.75 -13.54 -19.94
CA SER A 229 33.43 -13.57 -18.51
C SER A 229 31.91 -13.58 -18.32
N GLY A 230 31.43 -14.42 -17.40
CA GLY A 230 30.05 -14.39 -16.94
C GLY A 230 29.76 -13.26 -15.96
N ALA A 231 30.75 -12.46 -15.57
CA ALA A 231 30.61 -11.45 -14.53
C ALA A 231 29.61 -10.35 -14.91
N LEU A 232 29.67 -9.85 -16.15
CA LEU A 232 28.71 -8.84 -16.62
C LEU A 232 27.27 -9.36 -16.64
N LEU A 233 27.06 -10.63 -17.01
CA LEU A 233 25.72 -11.24 -16.97
C LEU A 233 25.15 -11.24 -15.55
N PHE A 234 25.96 -11.65 -14.56
CA PHE A 234 25.54 -11.59 -13.15
C PHE A 234 25.30 -10.15 -12.68
N ALA A 235 26.14 -9.19 -13.10
CA ALA A 235 25.95 -7.79 -12.77
C ALA A 235 24.60 -7.28 -13.29
N SER A 236 24.24 -7.60 -14.54
CA SER A 236 22.96 -7.20 -15.15
C SER A 236 21.76 -7.84 -14.46
N VAL A 237 21.84 -9.12 -14.07
CA VAL A 237 20.78 -9.78 -13.31
C VAL A 237 20.61 -9.13 -11.94
N LEU A 238 21.69 -8.91 -11.20
CA LEU A 238 21.62 -8.23 -9.89
C LEU A 238 21.07 -6.80 -10.03
N ASP A 239 21.49 -6.05 -11.05
CA ASP A 239 20.98 -4.71 -11.31
C ASP A 239 19.46 -4.72 -11.56
N SER A 240 18.95 -5.70 -12.31
CA SER A 240 17.51 -5.84 -12.55
C SER A 240 16.67 -6.07 -11.27
N THR A 241 17.29 -6.56 -10.20
CA THR A 241 16.62 -6.77 -8.90
C THR A 241 16.61 -5.52 -8.01
N LEU A 242 17.40 -4.49 -8.36
CA LEU A 242 17.49 -3.27 -7.58
C LEU A 242 16.31 -2.32 -7.85
N PRO A 243 15.91 -1.50 -6.86
CA PRO A 243 15.00 -0.39 -7.07
C PRO A 243 15.50 0.54 -8.18
N SER A 244 14.59 1.14 -8.95
CA SER A 244 14.89 1.96 -10.14
C SER A 244 15.97 3.03 -9.90
N ARG A 245 16.02 3.63 -8.72
CA ARG A 245 17.02 4.65 -8.36
C ARG A 245 18.46 4.12 -8.25
N PHE A 246 18.61 2.83 -7.96
CA PHE A 246 19.92 2.20 -7.79
C PHE A 246 20.41 1.51 -9.07
N ARG A 247 19.52 1.32 -10.05
CA ARG A 247 19.85 0.71 -11.35
C ARG A 247 20.78 1.58 -12.16
N LEU A 248 21.66 0.95 -12.94
CA LEU A 248 22.53 1.64 -13.88
C LEU A 248 21.95 1.52 -15.29
N ASP A 249 22.06 2.58 -16.08
CA ASP A 249 21.82 2.49 -17.51
C ASP A 249 23.05 1.88 -18.22
N ASP A 250 22.81 1.31 -19.40
CA ASP A 250 23.85 0.67 -20.21
C ASP A 250 25.03 1.63 -20.47
N THR A 251 24.74 2.92 -20.67
CA THR A 251 25.76 3.96 -20.88
C THR A 251 26.66 4.11 -19.65
N THR A 252 26.11 4.16 -18.44
CA THR A 252 26.92 4.23 -17.21
C THR A 252 27.74 2.97 -17.01
N ILE A 253 27.21 1.79 -17.34
CA ILE A 253 27.97 0.53 -17.25
C ILE A 253 29.17 0.57 -18.20
N ILE A 254 28.96 0.93 -19.46
CA ILE A 254 30.02 1.07 -20.47
C ILE A 254 31.07 2.09 -20.02
N LEU A 255 30.64 3.27 -19.56
CA LEU A 255 31.56 4.30 -19.07
C LEU A 255 32.40 3.83 -17.87
N ARG A 256 31.84 2.99 -17.00
CA ARG A 256 32.58 2.36 -15.89
C ARG A 256 33.59 1.35 -16.42
N GLN A 257 33.21 0.47 -17.34
CA GLN A 257 34.12 -0.49 -17.97
C GLN A 257 35.30 0.22 -18.66
N THR A 258 35.04 1.22 -19.50
CA THR A 258 36.09 2.01 -20.16
C THR A 258 37.05 2.68 -19.17
N ARG A 259 36.53 3.17 -18.03
CA ARG A 259 37.38 3.71 -16.96
C ARG A 259 38.30 2.63 -16.36
N TYR A 260 37.80 1.43 -16.13
CA TYR A 260 38.58 0.32 -15.59
C TYR A 260 39.61 -0.23 -16.58
N GLU A 261 39.31 -0.22 -17.88
CA GLU A 261 40.25 -0.57 -18.95
C GLU A 261 41.48 0.35 -18.95
N ALA A 262 41.26 1.64 -18.71
CA ALA A 262 42.32 2.66 -18.65
C ALA A 262 43.25 2.51 -17.42
N VAL A 263 42.83 1.79 -16.38
CA VAL A 263 43.64 1.57 -15.16
C VAL A 263 44.76 0.55 -15.45
N ASN A 264 45.91 0.70 -14.79
CA ASN A 264 46.98 -0.31 -14.87
C ASN A 264 46.50 -1.66 -14.29
N LEU A 265 46.79 -2.78 -14.95
CA LEU A 265 46.40 -4.13 -14.50
C LEU A 265 46.75 -4.43 -13.03
N ARG A 266 47.92 -3.99 -12.53
CA ARG A 266 48.30 -4.19 -11.12
C ARG A 266 47.35 -3.46 -10.17
N GLN A 267 46.91 -2.27 -10.56
CA GLN A 267 45.97 -1.45 -9.80
C GLN A 267 44.55 -2.01 -9.93
N LEU A 268 44.13 -2.42 -11.12
CA LEU A 268 42.84 -3.10 -11.35
C LEU A 268 42.70 -4.36 -10.50
N LEU A 269 43.75 -5.19 -10.41
CA LEU A 269 43.80 -6.36 -9.51
C LEU A 269 43.66 -5.99 -8.02
N LYS A 270 44.11 -4.80 -7.62
CA LYS A 270 44.03 -4.34 -6.23
C LYS A 270 42.63 -3.82 -5.93
N ASP A 271 42.04 -3.08 -6.87
CA ASP A 271 40.75 -2.45 -6.72
C ASP A 271 39.61 -3.47 -6.80
N THR A 272 39.69 -4.44 -7.72
CA THR A 272 38.74 -5.59 -7.78
C THR A 272 38.73 -6.37 -6.47
N TYR A 273 39.90 -6.73 -5.95
CA TYR A 273 40.00 -7.42 -4.66
C TYR A 273 39.41 -6.60 -3.50
N ARG A 274 39.64 -5.29 -3.48
CA ARG A 274 39.04 -4.39 -2.47
C ARG A 274 37.53 -4.29 -2.61
N ALA A 275 37.01 -4.24 -3.84
CA ALA A 275 35.59 -4.20 -4.12
C ALA A 275 34.90 -5.48 -3.62
N TRP A 276 35.45 -6.65 -3.94
CA TRP A 276 34.96 -7.94 -3.43
C TRP A 276 35.02 -8.04 -1.90
N LYS A 277 36.10 -7.56 -1.27
CA LYS A 277 36.18 -7.50 0.21
C LYS A 277 35.12 -6.57 0.81
N ALA A 278 34.86 -5.42 0.19
CA ALA A 278 33.83 -4.48 0.64
C ALA A 278 32.40 -5.01 0.43
N ALA A 279 32.20 -5.88 -0.57
CA ALA A 279 30.96 -6.62 -0.79
C ALA A 279 30.79 -7.81 0.18
N GLY A 280 31.84 -8.19 0.91
CA GLY A 280 31.82 -9.29 1.89
C GLY A 280 32.36 -10.63 1.39
N ALA A 281 32.94 -10.67 0.19
CA ALA A 281 33.50 -11.90 -0.38
C ALA A 281 34.87 -12.29 0.22
N LYS A 282 35.11 -13.60 0.31
CA LYS A 282 36.33 -14.17 0.91
C LYS A 282 37.43 -14.46 -0.11
N ASP A 283 37.22 -14.12 -1.38
CA ASP A 283 38.07 -14.56 -2.48
C ASP A 283 39.51 -14.07 -2.41
N LYS A 284 40.37 -14.81 -3.11
CA LYS A 284 41.79 -14.46 -3.30
C LYS A 284 41.91 -13.42 -4.42
N ARG A 285 42.98 -12.62 -4.37
CA ARG A 285 43.26 -11.61 -5.40
C ARG A 285 43.60 -12.26 -6.74
N GLY A 286 42.95 -11.80 -7.81
CA GLY A 286 43.22 -12.23 -9.19
C GLY A 286 42.53 -13.53 -9.62
N VAL A 287 41.52 -13.98 -8.87
CA VAL A 287 40.64 -15.08 -9.28
C VAL A 287 39.81 -14.61 -10.49
N ARG A 288 39.68 -15.47 -11.51
CA ARG A 288 38.77 -15.24 -12.64
C ARG A 288 37.34 -15.62 -12.25
N PHE A 289 36.36 -14.89 -12.77
CA PHE A 289 34.97 -15.32 -12.63
C PHE A 289 34.67 -16.52 -13.55
N THR A 290 33.52 -17.16 -13.34
CA THR A 290 33.08 -18.27 -14.19
C THR A 290 32.81 -17.77 -15.63
N ASP A 291 32.98 -18.65 -16.61
CA ASP A 291 32.72 -18.33 -18.02
C ASP A 291 31.23 -18.06 -18.26
N LEU A 292 30.92 -17.41 -19.37
CA LEU A 292 29.56 -17.00 -19.72
C LEU A 292 28.58 -18.18 -19.83
N GLN A 293 29.01 -19.35 -20.34
CA GLN A 293 28.12 -20.50 -20.49
C GLN A 293 27.77 -21.11 -19.13
N SER A 294 28.77 -21.28 -18.27
CA SER A 294 28.59 -21.73 -16.89
C SER A 294 27.74 -20.74 -16.10
N ALA A 295 27.98 -19.44 -16.23
CA ALA A 295 27.18 -18.39 -15.61
C ALA A 295 25.71 -18.44 -16.06
N HIS A 296 25.46 -18.56 -17.36
CA HIS A 296 24.11 -18.67 -17.91
C HIS A 296 23.39 -19.90 -17.36
N LYS A 297 24.05 -21.07 -17.36
CA LYS A 297 23.47 -22.31 -16.81
C LYS A 297 23.11 -22.18 -15.33
N LEU A 298 23.99 -21.57 -14.53
CA LEU A 298 23.73 -21.32 -13.11
C LEU A 298 22.51 -20.42 -12.92
N LEU A 299 22.42 -19.32 -13.67
CA LEU A 299 21.30 -18.39 -13.58
C LEU A 299 19.97 -19.01 -14.00
N THR A 300 19.96 -19.75 -15.11
CA THR A 300 18.76 -20.49 -15.56
C THR A 300 18.29 -21.46 -14.48
N ASN A 301 19.19 -22.24 -13.90
CA ASN A 301 18.85 -23.15 -12.80
C ASN A 301 18.23 -22.42 -11.59
N VAL A 302 18.77 -21.25 -11.22
CA VAL A 302 18.25 -20.45 -10.11
C VAL A 302 16.86 -19.88 -10.43
N ILE A 303 16.66 -19.35 -11.64
CA ILE A 303 15.38 -18.79 -12.09
C ILE A 303 14.31 -19.90 -12.12
N ASP A 304 14.61 -21.05 -12.71
CA ASP A 304 13.70 -22.19 -12.78
C ASP A 304 13.34 -22.72 -11.38
N PHE A 305 14.31 -22.73 -10.45
CA PHE A 305 14.06 -23.10 -9.06
C PHE A 305 13.09 -22.13 -8.39
N VAL A 306 13.34 -20.81 -8.49
CA VAL A 306 12.47 -19.79 -7.91
C VAL A 306 11.06 -19.87 -8.49
N GLN A 307 10.93 -20.13 -9.79
CA GLN A 307 9.64 -20.33 -10.43
C GLN A 307 8.92 -21.58 -9.89
N ALA A 308 9.63 -22.71 -9.75
CA ALA A 308 9.07 -23.93 -9.19
C ALA A 308 8.58 -23.77 -7.74
N VAL A 309 9.31 -23.01 -6.93
CA VAL A 309 8.89 -22.63 -5.56
C VAL A 309 7.62 -21.78 -5.61
N ARG A 310 7.56 -20.75 -6.47
CA ARG A 310 6.39 -19.86 -6.58
C ARG A 310 5.13 -20.59 -7.02
N GLU A 311 5.26 -21.61 -7.85
CA GLU A 311 4.15 -22.46 -8.30
C GLU A 311 3.74 -23.52 -7.25
N GLY A 312 4.39 -23.55 -6.09
CA GLY A 312 4.11 -24.52 -5.02
C GLY A 312 4.53 -25.95 -5.35
N ARG A 313 5.37 -26.14 -6.39
CA ARG A 313 5.91 -27.45 -6.78
C ARG A 313 7.06 -27.90 -5.90
N ILE A 314 7.62 -27.00 -5.09
CA ILE A 314 8.73 -27.26 -4.18
C ILE A 314 8.36 -26.73 -2.81
N ASP A 315 8.44 -27.59 -1.80
CA ASP A 315 8.32 -27.21 -0.39
C ASP A 315 9.68 -26.74 0.15
N VAL A 316 9.81 -25.43 0.36
CA VAL A 316 11.03 -24.80 0.87
C VAL A 316 11.30 -25.18 2.32
N ASP A 317 10.24 -25.43 3.11
CA ASP A 317 10.39 -25.81 4.52
C ASP A 317 10.87 -27.26 4.63
N ALA A 318 10.49 -28.13 3.69
CA ALA A 318 11.06 -29.48 3.57
C ALA A 318 12.55 -29.44 3.22
N ILE A 319 12.95 -28.58 2.28
CA ILE A 319 14.36 -28.36 1.94
C ILE A 319 15.17 -27.87 3.16
N ALA A 320 14.61 -26.93 3.94
CA ALA A 320 15.25 -26.42 5.15
C ALA A 320 15.44 -27.51 6.23
N ARG A 321 14.58 -28.53 6.26
CA ARG A 321 14.72 -29.73 7.10
C ARG A 321 15.63 -30.81 6.52
N GLY A 322 16.19 -30.60 5.32
CA GLY A 322 17.05 -31.57 4.62
C GLY A 322 16.28 -32.66 3.86
N GLU A 323 14.98 -32.48 3.66
CA GLU A 323 14.13 -33.38 2.89
C GLU A 323 14.11 -32.92 1.43
N PHE A 324 14.76 -33.67 0.55
CA PHE A 324 14.81 -33.38 -0.89
C PHE A 324 13.90 -34.34 -1.65
N ASP A 325 12.73 -33.83 -2.06
CA ASP A 325 11.78 -34.50 -2.95
C ASP A 325 12.37 -34.73 -4.37
N GLU A 326 11.70 -35.52 -5.21
CA GLU A 326 12.17 -35.79 -6.57
C GLU A 326 12.23 -34.53 -7.44
N THR A 327 11.44 -33.51 -7.10
CA THR A 327 11.31 -32.22 -7.79
C THR A 327 12.40 -31.20 -7.43
N SER A 328 12.96 -31.24 -6.22
CA SER A 328 14.03 -30.35 -5.73
C SER A 328 15.44 -30.88 -6.02
N ARG A 329 15.60 -32.21 -6.12
CA ARG A 329 16.89 -32.89 -6.38
C ARG A 329 17.65 -32.41 -7.62
N PRO A 330 17.00 -32.12 -8.78
CA PRO A 330 17.70 -31.63 -9.97
C PRO A 330 18.39 -30.28 -9.76
N PHE A 331 17.77 -29.38 -9.00
CA PHE A 331 18.30 -28.04 -8.71
C PHE A 331 19.51 -28.07 -7.79
N ILE A 332 19.58 -29.06 -6.89
CA ILE A 332 20.66 -29.19 -5.90
C ILE A 332 21.88 -29.90 -6.50
N ARG A 333 21.68 -30.92 -7.33
CA ARG A 333 22.79 -31.64 -7.98
C ARG A 333 23.46 -30.85 -9.11
N GLY A 334 22.78 -29.86 -9.70
CA GLY A 334 23.31 -29.01 -10.76
C GLY A 334 24.52 -28.15 -10.38
N ASN A 335 24.77 -27.94 -9.07
CA ASN A 335 25.87 -27.12 -8.55
C ASN A 335 27.10 -27.93 -8.09
N GLY A 336 27.10 -29.27 -8.29
CA GLY A 336 28.11 -30.17 -7.74
C GLY A 336 29.43 -30.32 -8.52
N SER A 337 29.72 -29.48 -9.52
CA SER A 337 30.97 -29.62 -10.29
C SER A 337 31.50 -28.27 -10.80
N VAL A 338 31.74 -27.32 -9.90
CA VAL A 338 32.73 -26.26 -10.13
C VAL A 338 33.45 -26.04 -8.79
N ALA A 339 34.53 -26.79 -8.58
CA ALA A 339 35.51 -26.59 -7.53
C ALA A 339 36.74 -25.91 -8.11
#